data_AF-A0A0D7BQU4-F1
#
_entry.id   AF-A0A0D7BQU4-F1
#
_cell.length_a   1.000
_cell.length_b   1.000
_cell.length_c   1.000
_cell.angle_alpha   90.00
_cell.angle_beta   90.00
_cell.angle_gamma   90.00
#
_symmetry.space_group_name_H-M   'P 1'
#
loop_
_entity.id
_entity.type
_entity.pdbx_description
1 polymer ?
#
loop_
_entity_poly.entity_id
_entity_poly.type
_entity_poly.pdbx_seq_one_letter_code
_entity_poly.pdbx_strand_id
1 'polypeptide(L)'
;MYPAFPGRTTQESDPAYPYQNKPKRLKAHTVTSKVSNIPVVPRDKHGQPMLPLNVGIMTVISLGEVCMREHFHTERYIFPVGYEVTRRYMSTVDPNVESVYHCTILDGGDGPKFQIIANDVPDKPVIAGTATGAWSSIVRQANNIRSRQHSNSVSGPDFFGLGQNTIKHLIQQLPNADKLRDYVWQKFIEGGPLGGRHAAVIPALPEEYETSAPLSALKRQTMHKERQQEQAASGAPKNHYPEHLMPPIGHAPSVSPPSVETQPSPAQPLVAEAQPLTNITLADLLTLSGMVASQPESESSA
;
A
#
# COMPACT_ATOMS: atom_id res chain seq x y z
N MET A 1 26.12 -83.78 -18.52
CA MET A 1 26.43 -83.34 -19.91
C MET A 1 27.21 -82.04 -19.82
N TYR A 2 28.41 -82.04 -20.38
CA TYR A 2 29.46 -81.01 -20.49
C TYR A 2 29.03 -79.65 -21.10
N PRO A 3 29.88 -78.60 -21.19
CA PRO A 3 31.18 -78.29 -20.54
C PRO A 3 31.32 -76.83 -20.02
N ALA A 4 32.56 -76.48 -19.66
CA ALA A 4 33.12 -75.30 -19.00
C ALA A 4 33.63 -74.13 -19.91
N PHE A 5 33.69 -72.91 -19.29
CA PHE A 5 34.61 -71.73 -19.43
C PHE A 5 34.87 -71.08 -20.83
N PRO A 6 35.41 -69.82 -20.99
CA PRO A 6 36.15 -68.96 -20.04
C PRO A 6 35.80 -67.43 -20.06
N GLY A 7 36.49 -66.65 -19.21
CA GLY A 7 36.32 -65.19 -19.09
C GLY A 7 37.16 -64.31 -20.02
N ARG A 8 36.86 -63.00 -20.00
CA ARG A 8 37.65 -61.80 -20.41
C ARG A 8 36.67 -60.60 -20.36
N THR A 9 36.96 -59.35 -20.00
CA THR A 9 38.20 -58.59 -19.72
C THR A 9 37.76 -57.35 -18.93
N THR A 10 38.62 -56.85 -18.06
CA THR A 10 38.63 -55.49 -17.52
C THR A 10 38.68 -54.43 -18.62
N GLN A 11 37.99 -53.29 -18.45
CA GLN A 11 38.59 -51.97 -18.68
C GLN A 11 37.79 -50.83 -18.04
N GLU A 12 38.50 -50.07 -17.22
CA GLU A 12 38.16 -48.76 -16.67
C GLU A 12 37.96 -47.70 -17.75
N SER A 13 37.00 -46.80 -17.52
CA SER A 13 37.02 -45.34 -17.77
C SER A 13 35.60 -44.82 -17.50
N ASP A 14 35.32 -43.72 -16.80
CA ASP A 14 36.05 -42.47 -16.61
C ASP A 14 35.53 -41.73 -15.35
N PRO A 15 36.26 -40.70 -14.87
CA PRO A 15 36.10 -40.13 -13.53
C PRO A 15 34.92 -39.17 -13.39
N ALA A 16 34.57 -38.94 -12.13
CA ALA A 16 33.60 -37.96 -11.66
C ALA A 16 33.79 -36.57 -12.29
N TYR A 17 32.79 -36.10 -13.03
CA TYR A 17 32.60 -34.67 -13.23
C TYR A 17 31.79 -34.14 -12.04
N PRO A 18 32.33 -33.24 -11.20
CA PRO A 18 31.50 -32.54 -10.23
C PRO A 18 30.50 -31.71 -11.03
N TYR A 19 29.21 -32.00 -10.83
CA TYR A 19 28.12 -31.17 -11.30
C TYR A 19 28.36 -29.76 -10.74
N GLN A 20 28.87 -28.88 -11.60
CA GLN A 20 28.96 -27.45 -11.30
C GLN A 20 27.54 -26.99 -11.03
N ASN A 21 27.22 -26.81 -9.75
CA ASN A 21 26.04 -26.09 -9.31
C ASN A 21 26.13 -24.70 -9.94
N LYS A 22 25.45 -24.53 -11.08
CA LYS A 22 25.22 -23.22 -11.68
C LYS A 22 24.59 -22.38 -10.56
N PRO A 23 25.19 -21.25 -10.16
CA PRO A 23 24.63 -20.44 -9.09
C PRO A 23 23.18 -20.14 -9.46
N LYS A 24 22.24 -20.58 -8.59
CA LYS A 24 20.84 -20.19 -8.69
C LYS A 24 20.83 -18.68 -8.86
N ARG A 25 20.30 -18.20 -9.97
CA ARG A 25 20.17 -16.78 -10.29
C ARG A 25 19.43 -16.09 -9.14
N LEU A 26 20.15 -15.51 -8.19
CA LEU A 26 19.61 -14.59 -7.19
C LEU A 26 19.16 -13.34 -7.97
N LYS A 27 17.89 -13.30 -8.36
CA LYS A 27 17.26 -12.09 -8.86
C LYS A 27 15.91 -11.95 -8.16
N ALA A 28 15.82 -11.01 -7.23
CA ALA A 28 15.20 -9.71 -7.50
C ALA A 28 15.10 -8.90 -6.19
N HIS A 29 15.37 -7.59 -6.28
CA HIS A 29 15.18 -6.57 -5.23
C HIS A 29 16.37 -6.23 -4.31
N THR A 30 17.60 -6.10 -4.84
CA THR A 30 18.57 -5.20 -4.21
C THR A 30 18.00 -3.78 -4.24
N VAL A 31 17.85 -3.14 -3.09
CA VAL A 31 17.38 -1.75 -3.02
C VAL A 31 18.44 -0.86 -3.66
N THR A 32 18.06 -0.06 -4.65
CA THR A 32 18.96 0.90 -5.29
C THR A 32 18.66 2.31 -4.78
N SER A 33 19.68 3.18 -4.79
CA SER A 33 19.47 4.59 -4.53
C SER A 33 18.59 5.19 -5.63
N LYS A 34 17.50 5.85 -5.25
CA LYS A 34 16.58 6.52 -6.16
C LYS A 34 16.53 8.01 -5.87
N VAL A 35 16.43 8.82 -6.93
CA VAL A 35 16.09 10.24 -6.83
C VAL A 35 14.58 10.41 -6.82
N SER A 36 14.04 11.09 -5.81
CA SER A 36 12.61 11.40 -5.70
C SER A 36 12.38 12.88 -5.40
N ASN A 37 11.45 13.51 -6.10
CA ASN A 37 10.99 14.85 -5.75
C ASN A 37 10.03 14.73 -4.56
N ILE A 38 10.07 15.70 -3.66
CA ILE A 38 9.13 15.81 -2.53
C ILE A 38 8.66 17.25 -2.40
N PRO A 39 7.47 17.49 -1.83
CA PRO A 39 7.03 18.84 -1.51
C PRO A 39 8.03 19.53 -0.57
N VAL A 40 8.05 20.86 -0.60
CA VAL A 40 8.82 21.67 0.36
C VAL A 40 8.32 21.37 1.75
N VAL A 41 9.23 21.05 2.67
CA VAL A 41 8.86 20.81 4.07
C VAL A 41 8.88 22.14 4.83
N PRO A 42 7.78 22.50 5.50
CA PRO A 42 7.76 23.63 6.43
C PRO A 42 8.79 23.43 7.56
N ARG A 43 9.67 24.41 7.75
CA ARG A 43 10.74 24.36 8.75
C ARG A 43 10.71 25.59 9.64
N ASP A 44 11.15 25.42 10.88
CA ASP A 44 11.29 26.51 11.83
C ASP A 44 12.55 27.37 11.54
N LYS A 45 12.79 28.38 12.38
CA LYS A 45 13.97 29.25 12.30
C LYS A 45 15.32 28.51 12.45
N HIS A 46 15.31 27.29 12.98
CA HIS A 46 16.48 26.44 13.17
C HIS A 46 16.62 25.40 12.03
N GLY A 47 15.75 25.44 11.02
CA GLY A 47 15.74 24.51 9.89
C GLY A 47 15.16 23.13 10.22
N GLN A 48 14.59 22.95 11.42
CA GLN A 48 13.94 21.69 11.82
C GLN A 48 12.52 21.63 11.25
N PRO A 49 12.02 20.45 10.83
CA PRO A 49 10.66 20.32 10.36
C PRO A 49 9.67 20.76 11.44
N MET A 50 8.66 21.54 11.06
CA MET A 50 7.60 21.96 11.98
C MET A 50 6.65 20.79 12.24
N LEU A 51 6.85 20.10 13.36
CA LEU A 51 5.95 19.04 13.83
C LEU A 51 4.89 19.61 14.80
N PRO A 52 3.67 19.05 14.84
CA PRO A 52 3.20 17.94 14.01
C PRO A 52 3.02 18.32 12.53
N LEU A 53 3.28 17.38 11.62
CA LEU A 53 3.30 17.61 10.17
C LEU A 53 2.37 16.64 9.44
N ASN A 54 1.39 17.18 8.72
CA ASN A 54 0.52 16.39 7.86
C ASN A 54 1.27 16.00 6.59
N VAL A 55 1.33 14.69 6.31
CA VAL A 55 1.89 14.08 5.10
C VAL A 55 0.83 13.14 4.53
N GLY A 56 -0.05 13.67 3.69
CA GLY A 56 -1.16 12.92 3.09
C GLY A 56 -2.23 12.56 4.11
N ILE A 57 -2.45 11.26 4.34
CA ILE A 57 -3.44 10.74 5.33
C ILE A 57 -2.84 10.52 6.72
N MET A 58 -1.61 11.01 6.93
CA MET A 58 -0.80 10.72 8.11
C MET A 58 -0.39 12.03 8.74
N THR A 59 -0.35 12.08 10.07
CA THR A 59 0.20 13.22 10.81
C THR A 59 1.41 12.75 11.59
N VAL A 60 2.58 13.20 11.18
CA VAL A 60 3.85 12.91 11.88
C VAL A 60 3.87 13.76 13.15
N ILE A 61 3.88 13.12 14.30
CA ILE A 61 3.94 13.79 15.61
C ILE A 61 5.40 13.93 16.06
N SER A 62 6.17 12.85 15.94
CA SER A 62 7.58 12.78 16.33
C SER A 62 8.35 11.94 15.32
N LEU A 63 9.55 12.38 14.95
CA LEU A 63 10.46 11.60 14.09
C LEU A 63 11.28 10.56 14.88
N GLY A 64 11.34 10.68 16.21
CA GLY A 64 12.13 9.83 17.09
C GLY A 64 13.65 10.01 16.93
N GLU A 65 14.39 9.03 17.43
CA GLU A 65 15.85 9.01 17.45
C GLU A 65 16.39 7.75 16.74
N VAL A 66 17.44 7.92 15.95
CA VAL A 66 18.08 6.80 15.24
C VAL A 66 18.82 5.92 16.25
N CYS A 67 18.40 4.66 16.33
CA CYS A 67 19.13 3.62 17.06
C CYS A 67 20.11 2.91 16.12
N MET A 68 21.40 2.92 16.46
CA MET A 68 22.46 2.30 15.67
C MET A 68 22.61 0.79 15.90
N ARG A 69 21.81 0.19 16.80
CA ARG A 69 21.82 -1.26 17.05
C ARG A 69 21.32 -2.02 15.82
N GLU A 70 21.68 -3.29 15.77
CA GLU A 70 21.16 -4.22 14.76
C GLU A 70 19.62 -4.27 14.80
N HIS A 71 18.99 -4.57 13.67
CA HIS A 71 17.52 -4.70 13.52
C HIS A 71 16.69 -3.40 13.59
N PHE A 72 17.26 -2.25 13.97
CA PHE A 72 16.57 -0.95 13.92
C PHE A 72 16.59 -0.28 12.53
N HIS A 73 17.08 -0.97 11.52
CA HIS A 73 17.01 -0.55 10.13
C HIS A 73 17.08 -1.76 9.19
N THR A 74 16.74 -1.53 7.93
CA THR A 74 16.88 -2.44 6.79
C THR A 74 17.47 -1.65 5.63
N GLU A 75 17.73 -2.30 4.50
CA GLU A 75 18.10 -1.59 3.25
C GLU A 75 17.11 -0.49 2.85
N ARG A 76 15.83 -0.60 3.23
CA ARG A 76 14.74 0.28 2.77
C ARG A 76 14.25 1.27 3.81
N TYR A 77 14.31 0.91 5.09
CA TYR A 77 13.66 1.64 6.17
C TYR A 77 14.58 1.78 7.36
N ILE A 78 14.50 2.93 8.03
CA ILE A 78 15.05 3.18 9.36
C ILE A 78 13.86 3.15 10.33
N PHE A 79 14.05 2.59 11.52
CA PHE A 79 13.03 2.49 12.57
C PHE A 79 13.45 3.30 13.80
N PRO A 80 13.26 4.63 13.82
CA PRO A 80 13.67 5.46 14.94
C PRO A 80 12.86 5.14 16.21
N VAL A 81 13.53 5.08 17.35
CA VAL A 81 12.87 4.92 18.66
C VAL A 81 12.14 6.21 19.01
N GLY A 82 10.89 6.11 19.46
CA GLY A 82 10.06 7.28 19.75
C GLY A 82 9.47 7.95 18.52
N TYR A 83 9.60 7.33 17.33
CA TYR A 83 8.85 7.75 16.15
C TYR A 83 7.35 7.60 16.42
N GLU A 84 6.57 8.65 16.14
CA GLU A 84 5.14 8.71 16.37
C GLU A 84 4.42 9.33 15.17
N VAL A 85 3.38 8.64 14.70
CA VAL A 85 2.52 9.09 13.60
C VAL A 85 1.08 8.71 13.88
N THR A 86 0.13 9.53 13.45
CA THR A 86 -1.28 9.13 13.40
C THR A 86 -1.71 8.83 11.97
N ARG A 87 -2.67 7.91 11.84
CA ARG A 87 -3.25 7.53 10.56
C ARG A 87 -4.74 7.27 10.73
N ARG A 88 -5.54 7.75 9.79
CA ARG A 88 -6.95 7.35 9.68
C ARG A 88 -7.07 5.98 9.02
N TYR A 89 -7.86 5.10 9.62
CA TYR A 89 -8.23 3.81 9.02
C TYR A 89 -9.58 3.34 9.54
N MET A 90 -10.13 2.29 8.96
CA MET A 90 -11.41 1.70 9.38
C MET A 90 -11.39 1.32 10.87
N SER A 91 -12.44 1.66 11.62
CA SER A 91 -12.58 1.28 13.03
C SER A 91 -12.65 -0.25 13.20
N THR A 92 -12.14 -0.74 14.33
CA THR A 92 -12.24 -2.15 14.79
C THR A 92 -13.44 -2.41 15.71
N VAL A 93 -14.22 -1.38 16.06
CA VAL A 93 -15.41 -1.50 16.91
C VAL A 93 -16.70 -1.11 16.21
N ASP A 94 -16.67 -0.10 15.32
CA ASP A 94 -17.83 0.31 14.53
C ASP A 94 -17.55 0.09 13.02
N PRO A 95 -18.33 -0.77 12.34
CA PRO A 95 -18.10 -1.08 10.93
C PRO A 95 -18.34 0.11 9.99
N ASN A 96 -19.03 1.17 10.43
CA ASN A 96 -19.48 2.27 9.58
C ASN A 96 -18.59 3.52 9.65
N VAL A 97 -17.61 3.54 10.55
CA VAL A 97 -16.77 4.72 10.79
C VAL A 97 -15.28 4.40 10.65
N GLU A 98 -14.50 5.47 10.48
CA GLU A 98 -13.05 5.46 10.61
C GLU A 98 -12.64 5.90 12.01
N SER A 99 -11.48 5.43 12.45
CA SER A 99 -10.82 5.85 13.68
C SER A 99 -9.41 6.33 13.37
N VAL A 100 -8.86 7.14 14.27
CA VAL A 100 -7.46 7.57 14.24
C VAL A 100 -6.63 6.56 15.02
N TYR A 101 -5.57 6.07 14.40
CA TYR A 101 -4.63 5.13 15.00
C TYR A 101 -3.31 5.84 15.27
N HIS A 102 -2.90 5.88 16.54
CA HIS A 102 -1.58 6.32 16.99
C HIS A 102 -0.59 5.17 16.85
N CYS A 103 0.44 5.39 16.06
CA CYS A 103 1.45 4.40 15.72
C CYS A 103 2.79 4.85 16.28
N THR A 104 3.39 4.04 17.15
CA THR A 104 4.65 4.37 17.84
C THR A 104 5.68 3.25 17.65
N ILE A 105 6.94 3.63 17.43
CA ILE A 105 8.07 2.69 17.44
C ILE A 105 8.76 2.78 18.79
N LEU A 106 8.70 1.70 19.56
CA LEU A 106 9.29 1.57 20.89
C LEU A 106 10.64 0.85 20.82
N ASP A 107 11.49 1.10 21.82
CA ASP A 107 12.69 0.30 22.04
C ASP A 107 12.34 -1.03 22.70
N GLY A 108 12.43 -2.14 21.96
CA GLY A 108 12.21 -3.49 22.47
C GLY A 108 13.42 -4.14 23.11
N GLY A 109 14.57 -3.46 23.16
CA GLY A 109 15.85 -4.04 23.58
C GLY A 109 16.53 -4.84 22.44
N ASP A 110 15.85 -5.88 21.97
CA ASP A 110 16.30 -6.78 20.88
C ASP A 110 16.07 -6.22 19.47
N GLY A 111 15.14 -5.27 19.34
CA GLY A 111 14.75 -4.65 18.09
C GLY A 111 13.57 -3.69 18.31
N PRO A 112 13.07 -3.03 17.25
CA PRO A 112 11.92 -2.14 17.38
C PRO A 112 10.65 -2.93 17.72
N LYS A 113 9.84 -2.41 18.64
CA LYS A 113 8.44 -2.85 18.79
C LYS A 113 7.51 -1.82 18.18
N PHE A 114 6.55 -2.29 17.40
CA PHE A 114 5.58 -1.46 16.70
C PHE A 114 4.27 -1.51 17.48
N GLN A 115 3.93 -0.40 18.11
CA GLN A 115 2.70 -0.21 18.88
C GLN A 115 1.67 0.54 18.03
N ILE A 116 0.42 0.11 18.12
CA ILE A 116 -0.73 0.81 17.55
C ILE A 116 -1.82 0.93 18.62
N ILE A 117 -2.31 2.14 18.84
CA ILE A 117 -3.42 2.44 19.74
C ILE A 117 -4.52 3.12 18.91
N ALA A 118 -5.73 2.57 18.95
CA ALA A 118 -6.88 3.16 18.28
C ALA A 118 -7.57 4.16 19.21
N ASN A 119 -7.95 5.34 18.71
CA ASN A 119 -8.56 6.39 19.54
C ASN A 119 -9.93 5.97 20.12
N ASP A 120 -10.65 5.11 19.40
CA ASP A 120 -11.92 4.52 19.83
C ASP A 120 -11.75 3.31 20.77
N VAL A 121 -10.53 2.79 20.94
CA VAL A 121 -10.21 1.67 21.84
C VAL A 121 -8.84 1.86 22.52
N PRO A 122 -8.67 2.92 23.34
CA PRO A 122 -7.36 3.30 23.87
C PRO A 122 -6.75 2.25 24.81
N ASP A 123 -7.57 1.46 25.49
CA ASP A 123 -7.13 0.47 26.48
C ASP A 123 -6.62 -0.84 25.87
N LYS A 124 -6.66 -0.99 24.53
CA LYS A 124 -6.25 -2.22 23.83
C LYS A 124 -5.12 -1.96 22.84
N PRO A 125 -3.91 -1.64 23.31
CA PRO A 125 -2.75 -1.46 22.43
C PRO A 125 -2.40 -2.77 21.72
N VAL A 126 -2.12 -2.69 20.43
CA VAL A 126 -1.54 -3.80 19.66
C VAL A 126 -0.04 -3.56 19.55
N ILE A 127 0.78 -4.52 20.02
CA ILE A 127 2.24 -4.45 19.95
C ILE A 127 2.77 -5.68 19.22
N ALA A 128 3.66 -5.49 18.25
CA ALA A 128 4.32 -6.58 17.53
C ALA A 128 5.80 -6.24 17.24
N GLY A 129 6.62 -7.26 16.98
CA GLY A 129 8.02 -7.08 16.56
C GLY A 129 8.19 -6.57 15.12
N THR A 130 7.12 -6.48 14.33
CA THR A 130 7.15 -5.92 12.97
C THR A 130 5.95 -5.01 12.71
N ALA A 131 6.14 -3.97 11.91
CA ALA A 131 5.07 -3.06 11.48
C ALA A 131 3.92 -3.81 10.80
N THR A 132 4.25 -4.81 9.96
CA THR A 132 3.27 -5.65 9.27
C THR A 132 2.48 -6.50 10.25
N GLY A 133 3.12 -7.06 11.29
CA GLY A 133 2.44 -7.83 12.33
C GLY A 133 1.40 -6.99 13.08
N ALA A 134 1.77 -5.77 13.49
CA ALA A 134 0.87 -4.87 14.20
C ALA A 134 -0.34 -4.49 13.33
N TRP A 135 -0.12 -4.01 12.10
CA TRP A 135 -1.22 -3.62 11.20
C TRP A 135 -2.08 -4.80 10.71
N SER A 136 -1.49 -5.98 10.52
CA SER A 136 -2.26 -7.17 10.14
C SER A 136 -3.29 -7.55 11.20
N SER A 137 -2.98 -7.35 12.48
CA SER A 137 -3.93 -7.54 13.58
C SER A 137 -5.10 -6.56 13.48
N ILE A 138 -4.83 -5.27 13.28
CA ILE A 138 -5.86 -4.23 13.12
C ILE A 138 -6.74 -4.51 11.90
N VAL A 139 -6.13 -4.80 10.74
CA VAL A 139 -6.87 -5.07 9.50
C VAL A 139 -7.74 -6.32 9.63
N ARG A 140 -7.26 -7.37 10.31
CA ARG A 140 -8.06 -8.56 10.59
C ARG A 140 -9.28 -8.24 11.45
N GLN A 141 -9.10 -7.45 12.51
CA GLN A 141 -10.20 -7.03 13.40
C GLN A 141 -11.22 -6.18 12.64
N ALA A 142 -10.77 -5.19 11.87
CA ALA A 142 -11.63 -4.33 11.05
C ALA A 142 -12.40 -5.11 9.96
N ASN A 143 -11.80 -6.15 9.38
CA ASN A 143 -12.46 -7.02 8.41
C ASN A 143 -13.47 -7.96 9.07
N ASN A 144 -13.18 -8.45 10.28
CA ASN A 144 -14.04 -9.35 11.02
C ASN A 144 -15.40 -8.69 11.32
N ILE A 145 -15.41 -7.47 11.84
CA ILE A 145 -16.66 -6.74 12.13
C ILE A 145 -17.48 -6.38 10.87
N ARG A 146 -16.87 -6.49 9.68
CA ARG A 146 -17.49 -6.25 8.37
C ARG A 146 -17.79 -7.56 7.62
N SER A 147 -17.63 -8.71 8.26
CA SER A 147 -17.83 -10.04 7.66
C SER A 147 -17.09 -10.25 6.33
N ARG A 148 -15.91 -9.64 6.15
CA ARG A 148 -15.11 -9.79 4.93
C ARG A 148 -14.13 -10.96 5.10
N GLN A 149 -14.25 -11.96 4.23
CA GLN A 149 -13.41 -13.16 4.27
C GLN A 149 -12.01 -12.97 3.66
N HIS A 150 -11.83 -11.94 2.82
CA HIS A 150 -10.56 -11.72 2.13
C HIS A 150 -9.64 -10.79 2.94
N SER A 151 -8.41 -11.26 3.19
CA SER A 151 -7.35 -10.41 3.75
C SER A 151 -6.84 -9.47 2.67
N ASN A 152 -6.86 -8.17 2.96
CA ASN A 152 -6.10 -7.22 2.15
C ASN A 152 -4.61 -7.46 2.43
N SER A 153 -3.78 -7.50 1.39
CA SER A 153 -2.33 -7.43 1.59
C SER A 153 -1.99 -6.02 2.07
N VAL A 154 -1.26 -5.93 3.18
CA VAL A 154 -0.90 -4.66 3.82
C VAL A 154 0.62 -4.55 3.90
N SER A 155 1.16 -3.46 3.38
CA SER A 155 2.54 -3.07 3.65
C SER A 155 2.58 -2.32 4.98
N GLY A 156 2.90 -3.03 6.05
CA GLY A 156 2.98 -2.46 7.41
C GLY A 156 3.85 -1.21 7.51
N PRO A 157 5.09 -1.19 6.96
CA PRO A 157 5.93 0.01 6.97
C PRO A 157 5.28 1.22 6.28
N ASP A 158 4.52 1.00 5.20
CA ASP A 158 3.80 2.10 4.52
C ASP A 158 2.63 2.61 5.37
N PHE A 159 1.98 1.72 6.14
CA PHE A 159 0.93 2.11 7.09
C PHE A 159 1.49 2.83 8.33
N PHE A 160 2.76 2.63 8.68
CA PHE A 160 3.52 3.47 9.62
C PHE A 160 4.10 4.74 8.96
N GLY A 161 3.90 4.94 7.65
CA GLY A 161 4.36 6.13 6.93
C GLY A 161 5.84 6.09 6.55
N LEU A 162 6.57 5.06 6.98
CA LEU A 162 7.98 4.85 6.65
C LEU A 162 8.21 4.66 5.15
N GLY A 163 7.16 4.36 4.39
CA GLY A 163 7.12 4.33 2.93
C GLY A 163 7.17 5.69 2.25
N GLN A 164 6.62 6.73 2.90
CA GLN A 164 6.44 8.05 2.31
C GLN A 164 7.77 8.75 2.10
N ASN A 165 8.02 9.24 0.88
CA ASN A 165 9.30 9.88 0.53
C ASN A 165 9.61 11.08 1.42
N THR A 166 8.61 11.91 1.77
CA THR A 166 8.80 13.03 2.70
C THR A 166 9.24 12.54 4.08
N ILE A 167 8.59 11.51 4.63
CA ILE A 167 8.94 10.97 5.95
C ILE A 167 10.33 10.33 5.91
N LYS A 168 10.65 9.55 4.88
CA LYS A 168 12.00 9.00 4.66
C LYS A 168 13.06 10.09 4.62
N HIS A 169 12.78 11.18 3.90
CA HIS A 169 13.69 12.32 3.82
C HIS A 169 13.96 12.92 5.20
N LEU A 170 12.92 13.12 6.00
CA LEU A 170 13.04 13.67 7.35
C LEU A 170 13.77 12.72 8.30
N ILE A 171 13.49 11.41 8.24
CA ILE A 171 14.20 10.41 9.03
C ILE A 171 15.69 10.34 8.63
N GLN A 172 16.01 10.45 7.33
CA GLN A 172 17.40 10.50 6.86
C GLN A 172 18.17 11.74 7.37
N GLN A 173 17.48 12.81 7.75
CA GLN A 173 18.11 14.02 8.32
C GLN A 173 18.39 13.90 9.82
N LEU A 174 17.92 12.84 10.48
CA LEU A 174 18.18 12.63 11.90
C LEU A 174 19.67 12.32 12.15
N PRO A 175 20.21 12.74 13.31
CA PRO A 175 21.57 12.38 13.70
C PRO A 175 21.81 10.87 13.63
N ASN A 176 22.99 10.47 13.15
CA ASN A 176 23.44 9.08 13.00
C ASN A 176 22.75 8.26 11.89
N ALA A 177 21.77 8.81 11.15
CA ALA A 177 21.17 8.11 10.01
C ALA A 177 22.21 7.73 8.93
N ASP A 178 23.23 8.58 8.75
CA ASP A 178 24.36 8.40 7.84
C ASP A 178 25.32 7.27 8.23
N LYS A 179 25.25 6.80 9.49
CA LYS A 179 26.12 5.75 10.04
C LYS A 179 25.52 4.35 9.94
N LEU A 180 24.28 4.23 9.45
CA LEU A 180 23.58 2.96 9.30
C LEU A 180 24.12 2.20 8.08
N ARG A 181 24.80 1.07 8.34
CA ARG A 181 25.60 0.37 7.33
C ARG A 181 24.76 -0.27 6.23
N ASP A 182 23.62 -0.84 6.59
CA ASP A 182 22.80 -1.60 5.65
C ASP A 182 21.78 -0.71 4.92
N TYR A 183 21.55 0.51 5.43
CA TYR A 183 20.55 1.41 4.88
C TYR A 183 20.99 2.01 3.53
N VAL A 184 20.18 1.83 2.49
CA VAL A 184 20.48 2.39 1.17
C VAL A 184 20.00 3.84 1.09
N TRP A 185 20.95 4.77 1.20
CA TRP A 185 20.69 6.21 1.16
C TRP A 185 19.91 6.63 -0.09
N GLN A 186 18.80 7.34 0.10
CA GLN A 186 17.99 7.89 -0.98
C GLN A 186 18.29 9.37 -1.19
N LYS A 187 18.09 9.86 -2.43
CA LYS A 187 18.25 11.29 -2.77
C LYS A 187 16.88 11.92 -2.93
N PHE A 188 16.62 12.98 -2.17
CA PHE A 188 15.37 13.73 -2.26
C PHE A 188 15.62 15.16 -2.74
N ILE A 189 14.71 15.67 -3.56
CA ILE A 189 14.73 17.05 -4.05
C ILE A 189 13.44 17.73 -3.57
N GLU A 190 13.56 18.60 -2.55
CA GLU A 190 12.46 19.44 -2.08
C GLU A 190 12.08 20.49 -3.12
N GLY A 191 10.77 20.69 -3.36
CA GLY A 191 10.26 21.71 -4.28
C GLY A 191 10.51 21.43 -5.77
N GLY A 192 11.01 20.24 -6.11
CA GLY A 192 11.14 19.80 -7.51
C GLY A 192 9.78 19.55 -8.18
N PRO A 193 9.74 19.27 -9.50
CA PRO A 193 8.50 19.01 -10.22
C PRO A 193 7.73 17.84 -9.58
N LEU A 194 6.62 18.16 -8.93
CA LEU A 194 5.77 17.17 -8.28
C LEU A 194 4.83 16.58 -9.35
N GLY A 195 5.02 15.30 -9.68
CA GLY A 195 4.00 14.54 -10.39
C GLY A 195 2.74 14.37 -9.53
N GLY A 196 1.61 13.99 -10.14
CA GLY A 196 0.30 13.90 -9.48
C GLY A 196 0.13 12.85 -8.37
N ARG A 197 1.21 12.26 -7.84
CA ARG A 197 1.19 11.22 -6.79
C ARG A 197 1.77 11.67 -5.44
N HIS A 198 2.20 12.92 -5.30
CA HIS A 198 2.79 13.39 -4.04
C HIS A 198 1.70 13.79 -3.06
N ALA A 199 1.84 13.33 -1.82
CA ALA A 199 1.00 13.76 -0.72
C ALA A 199 1.24 15.25 -0.41
N ALA A 200 0.18 15.98 -0.03
CA ALA A 200 0.35 17.33 0.52
C ALA A 200 1.16 17.27 1.82
N VAL A 201 2.05 18.25 2.01
CA VAL A 201 2.89 18.41 3.22
C VAL A 201 2.56 19.77 3.82
N ILE A 202 1.88 19.78 4.97
CA ILE A 202 1.34 20.99 5.59
C ILE A 202 1.54 20.87 7.11
N PRO A 203 1.94 21.92 7.84
CA PRO A 203 1.96 21.87 9.30
C PRO A 203 0.57 21.52 9.82
N ALA A 204 0.49 20.60 10.79
CA ALA A 204 -0.73 20.44 11.55
C ALA A 204 -0.79 21.61 12.54
N LEU A 205 -1.41 22.71 12.11
CA LEU A 205 -1.69 23.82 13.01
C LEU A 205 -2.51 23.29 14.20
N PRO A 206 -2.26 23.75 15.44
CA PRO A 206 -3.05 23.37 16.60
C PRO A 206 -4.56 23.56 16.33
N GLU A 207 -5.38 22.70 16.92
CA GLU A 207 -6.86 22.64 16.78
C GLU A 207 -7.59 23.98 17.01
N GLU A 208 -6.92 24.99 17.56
CA GLU A 208 -7.40 26.36 17.67
C GLU A 208 -7.81 26.99 16.32
N TYR A 209 -7.40 26.42 15.18
CA TYR A 209 -7.84 26.86 13.85
C TYR A 209 -9.07 26.11 13.29
N GLU A 210 -9.53 25.03 13.93
CA GLU A 210 -10.72 24.27 13.47
C GLU A 210 -12.05 24.89 13.91
N THR A 211 -12.06 25.82 14.87
CA THR A 211 -13.29 26.56 15.24
C THR A 211 -13.69 27.62 14.19
N SER A 212 -12.90 27.80 13.13
CA SER A 212 -13.24 28.69 12.03
C SER A 212 -13.04 28.06 10.66
N ALA A 213 -13.77 27.01 10.33
CA ALA A 213 -14.06 26.69 8.93
C ALA A 213 -15.44 26.02 8.81
N PRO A 214 -16.29 26.46 7.85
CA PRO A 214 -15.85 26.39 6.45
C PRO A 214 -16.36 27.55 5.55
N LEU A 215 -15.45 28.46 5.20
CA LEU A 215 -15.60 29.31 4.00
C LEU A 215 -15.69 28.47 2.71
N SER A 216 -15.28 27.20 2.72
CA SER A 216 -15.38 26.28 1.59
C SER A 216 -16.77 25.68 1.38
N ALA A 217 -17.63 25.66 2.41
CA ALA A 217 -19.04 25.27 2.29
C ALA A 217 -19.89 26.47 1.89
N LEU A 218 -19.63 27.64 2.51
CA LEU A 218 -20.35 28.87 2.20
C LEU A 218 -20.08 29.34 0.76
N LYS A 219 -18.82 29.25 0.28
CA LYS A 219 -18.48 29.59 -1.11
C LYS A 219 -19.12 28.65 -2.15
N ARG A 220 -19.35 27.38 -1.79
CA ARG A 220 -20.12 26.46 -2.64
C ARG A 220 -21.61 26.81 -2.66
N GLN A 221 -22.17 27.16 -1.51
CA GLN A 221 -23.58 27.57 -1.40
C GLN A 221 -23.87 28.90 -2.11
N THR A 222 -22.97 29.90 -2.02
CA THR A 222 -23.12 31.17 -2.74
C THR A 222 -23.02 30.99 -4.25
N MET A 223 -22.07 30.18 -4.75
CA MET A 223 -21.93 29.88 -6.18
C MET A 223 -23.13 29.12 -6.75
N HIS A 224 -23.79 28.25 -5.96
CA HIS A 224 -25.03 27.59 -6.37
C HIS A 224 -26.23 28.55 -6.40
N LYS A 225 -26.28 29.52 -5.48
CA LYS A 225 -27.35 30.53 -5.40
C LYS A 225 -27.26 31.57 -6.52
N GLU A 226 -26.04 32.02 -6.86
CA GLU A 226 -25.79 32.92 -8.00
C GLU A 226 -26.12 32.25 -9.34
N ARG A 227 -25.74 30.98 -9.56
CA ARG A 227 -26.12 30.22 -10.76
C ARG A 227 -27.63 30.04 -10.93
N GLN A 228 -28.36 29.87 -9.84
CA GLN A 228 -29.83 29.76 -9.88
C GLN A 228 -30.50 31.12 -10.13
N GLN A 229 -29.91 32.23 -9.66
CA GLN A 229 -30.39 33.59 -9.93
C GLN A 229 -30.12 34.04 -11.38
N GLU A 230 -28.99 33.68 -11.97
CA GLU A 230 -28.69 33.94 -13.39
C GLU A 230 -29.60 33.16 -14.35
N GLN A 231 -29.98 31.93 -13.97
CA GLN A 231 -30.95 31.12 -14.73
C GLN A 231 -32.40 31.62 -14.56
N ALA A 232 -32.73 32.26 -13.43
CA ALA A 232 -34.03 32.89 -13.23
C ALA A 232 -34.14 34.28 -13.91
N ALA A 233 -33.02 34.99 -14.09
CA ALA A 233 -32.96 36.31 -14.71
C ALA A 233 -32.91 36.30 -16.26
N SER A 234 -32.64 35.14 -16.89
CA SER A 234 -32.58 34.95 -18.35
C SER A 234 -33.87 34.39 -18.96
N GLY A 235 -35.03 34.78 -18.41
CA GLY A 235 -36.34 34.42 -18.94
C GLY A 235 -36.60 35.00 -20.34
N ALA A 236 -36.34 34.21 -21.39
CA ALA A 236 -36.95 34.41 -22.71
C ALA A 236 -38.34 33.73 -22.74
N PRO A 237 -39.38 34.38 -23.29
CA PRO A 237 -40.76 33.93 -23.16
C PRO A 237 -41.08 32.71 -24.04
N LYS A 238 -41.81 31.73 -23.48
CA LYS A 238 -42.45 30.65 -24.23
C LYS A 238 -43.80 31.16 -24.78
N ASN A 239 -43.90 31.35 -26.09
CA ASN A 239 -45.20 31.51 -26.76
C ASN A 239 -45.83 30.14 -26.99
N HIS A 240 -46.93 29.87 -26.29
CA HIS A 240 -47.82 28.74 -26.50
C HIS A 240 -48.93 29.16 -27.47
N TYR A 241 -49.04 28.49 -28.62
CA TYR A 241 -50.24 28.55 -29.46
C TYR A 241 -51.10 27.29 -29.21
N PRO A 242 -52.43 27.42 -29.07
CA PRO A 242 -53.31 26.31 -28.70
C PRO A 242 -53.66 25.39 -29.88
N GLU A 243 -53.90 24.13 -29.56
CA GLU A 243 -54.12 22.98 -30.43
C GLU A 243 -55.56 22.89 -30.99
N HIS A 244 -55.94 23.86 -31.82
CA HIS A 244 -57.15 23.77 -32.65
C HIS A 244 -56.99 24.71 -33.84
N LEU A 245 -56.68 24.15 -35.02
CA LEU A 245 -56.88 24.65 -36.40
C LEU A 245 -55.73 24.13 -37.26
N MET A 246 -55.92 23.02 -37.99
CA MET A 246 -55.55 22.90 -39.41
C MET A 246 -56.22 21.64 -40.04
N PRO A 247 -56.50 21.63 -41.36
CA PRO A 247 -57.40 20.73 -42.09
C PRO A 247 -56.69 19.48 -42.68
N PRO A 248 -57.42 18.51 -43.30
CA PRO A 248 -56.88 17.17 -43.56
C PRO A 248 -55.97 17.12 -44.80
N ILE A 249 -54.92 16.30 -44.74
CA ILE A 249 -54.01 16.01 -45.86
C ILE A 249 -54.50 14.74 -46.58
N GLY A 250 -54.79 14.89 -47.88
CA GLY A 250 -55.07 13.80 -48.81
C GLY A 250 -53.82 13.23 -49.49
N HIS A 251 -53.88 11.92 -49.74
CA HIS A 251 -53.19 11.05 -50.71
C HIS A 251 -51.68 11.16 -51.08
N ALA A 252 -51.09 9.96 -51.17
CA ALA A 252 -49.69 9.58 -51.46
C ALA A 252 -49.27 9.84 -52.95
N PRO A 253 -48.02 9.58 -53.43
CA PRO A 253 -47.35 8.26 -53.37
C PRO A 253 -45.80 8.20 -53.16
N SER A 254 -45.39 6.97 -52.81
CA SER A 254 -44.09 6.28 -52.89
C SER A 254 -43.02 6.81 -53.87
N VAL A 255 -41.77 6.92 -53.39
CA VAL A 255 -40.52 6.56 -54.12
C VAL A 255 -39.39 6.22 -53.11
N SER A 256 -38.72 5.08 -53.25
CA SER A 256 -37.46 4.68 -52.56
C SER A 256 -36.23 5.18 -53.37
N PRO A 257 -35.04 5.49 -52.79
CA PRO A 257 -33.93 4.50 -52.61
C PRO A 257 -32.84 4.96 -51.57
N PRO A 258 -31.56 4.52 -51.59
CA PRO A 258 -30.98 3.17 -51.55
C PRO A 258 -30.03 2.93 -50.34
N SER A 259 -29.64 1.66 -50.16
CA SER A 259 -28.66 1.17 -49.19
C SER A 259 -27.22 1.60 -49.49
N VAL A 260 -26.44 1.94 -48.46
CA VAL A 260 -24.97 2.05 -48.52
C VAL A 260 -24.32 1.36 -47.30
N GLU A 261 -23.81 0.18 -47.61
CA GLU A 261 -22.51 -0.40 -47.25
C GLU A 261 -21.75 0.04 -45.99
N THR A 262 -21.61 -0.95 -45.11
CA THR A 262 -20.85 -1.00 -43.86
C THR A 262 -19.33 -0.98 -44.10
N GLN A 263 -18.60 -0.12 -43.40
CA GLN A 263 -17.15 -0.30 -43.17
C GLN A 263 -16.84 -0.47 -41.67
N PRO A 264 -15.82 -1.27 -41.31
CA PRO A 264 -15.63 -1.78 -39.95
C PRO A 264 -14.79 -0.85 -39.07
N SER A 265 -15.15 -0.85 -37.78
CA SER A 265 -14.46 -0.17 -36.68
C SER A 265 -13.16 -0.91 -36.29
N PRO A 266 -12.09 -0.22 -35.86
CA PRO A 266 -10.81 -0.85 -35.53
C PRO A 266 -10.84 -1.62 -34.21
N ALA A 267 -10.14 -2.76 -34.22
CA ALA A 267 -10.06 -3.76 -33.18
C ALA A 267 -9.47 -3.26 -31.84
N GLN A 268 -10.11 -3.67 -30.75
CA GLN A 268 -9.57 -3.65 -29.40
C GLN A 268 -8.57 -4.82 -29.22
N PRO A 269 -7.47 -4.65 -28.44
CA PRO A 269 -6.57 -5.75 -28.15
C PRO A 269 -7.21 -6.76 -27.18
N LEU A 270 -7.10 -8.03 -27.57
CA LEU A 270 -7.58 -9.24 -26.95
C LEU A 270 -7.09 -9.39 -25.49
N VAL A 271 -8.03 -9.51 -24.56
CA VAL A 271 -7.79 -9.95 -23.19
C VAL A 271 -7.56 -11.46 -23.23
N ALA A 272 -6.39 -11.93 -22.77
CA ALA A 272 -6.13 -13.35 -22.61
C ALA A 272 -6.95 -13.91 -21.44
N GLU A 273 -7.92 -14.74 -21.80
CA GLU A 273 -8.77 -15.52 -20.91
C GLU A 273 -7.94 -16.67 -20.29
N ALA A 274 -7.69 -16.59 -18.98
CA ALA A 274 -7.05 -17.67 -18.23
C ALA A 274 -8.13 -18.68 -17.77
N GLN A 275 -7.99 -19.92 -18.20
CA GLN A 275 -8.88 -21.04 -17.90
C GLN A 275 -8.93 -21.36 -16.39
N PRO A 276 -10.05 -21.93 -15.89
CA PRO A 276 -10.22 -22.26 -14.49
C PRO A 276 -9.33 -23.45 -14.09
N LEU A 277 -8.50 -23.27 -13.06
CA LEU A 277 -7.81 -24.37 -12.40
C LEU A 277 -8.81 -25.15 -11.54
N THR A 278 -8.82 -26.45 -11.79
CA THR A 278 -9.61 -27.50 -11.16
C THR A 278 -9.36 -27.62 -9.65
N ASN A 279 -10.41 -27.99 -8.94
CA ASN A 279 -10.49 -28.31 -7.51
C ASN A 279 -9.31 -29.14 -6.99
N ILE A 280 -8.66 -28.67 -5.93
CA ILE A 280 -7.81 -29.49 -5.06
C ILE A 280 -8.71 -30.03 -3.94
N THR A 281 -8.80 -31.35 -3.81
CA THR A 281 -9.57 -32.05 -2.79
C THR A 281 -8.78 -32.17 -1.48
N LEU A 282 -9.51 -32.45 -0.41
CA LEU A 282 -9.09 -32.49 1.01
C LEU A 282 -8.15 -33.67 1.37
N ALA A 283 -7.28 -34.08 0.45
CA ALA A 283 -6.30 -35.17 0.63
C ALA A 283 -4.83 -34.72 0.51
N ASP A 284 -4.54 -33.49 0.07
CA ASP A 284 -3.16 -33.01 -0.15
C ASP A 284 -2.56 -32.23 1.05
N LEU A 285 -3.19 -32.26 2.23
CA LEU A 285 -2.77 -31.50 3.42
C LEU A 285 -2.24 -32.37 4.59
N LEU A 286 -1.62 -33.52 4.31
CA LEU A 286 -1.09 -34.40 5.38
C LEU A 286 0.32 -34.99 5.15
N THR A 287 1.23 -34.24 4.51
CA THR A 287 2.64 -34.65 4.49
C THR A 287 3.58 -33.46 4.65
N LEU A 288 3.71 -32.93 5.87
CA LEU A 288 4.91 -32.24 6.39
C LEU A 288 4.69 -31.84 7.87
N SER A 289 4.45 -32.84 8.73
CA SER A 289 4.78 -32.78 10.16
C SER A 289 5.74 -33.92 10.42
N GLY A 290 7.03 -33.65 10.22
CA GLY A 290 8.15 -34.56 10.49
C GLY A 290 8.97 -34.01 11.64
N MET A 291 8.92 -34.73 12.76
CA MET A 291 9.52 -34.43 14.06
C MET A 291 11.06 -34.32 14.01
N VAL A 292 11.61 -33.33 14.72
CA VAL A 292 12.98 -33.40 15.28
C VAL A 292 12.88 -33.12 16.77
N ALA A 293 13.05 -34.15 17.58
CA ALA A 293 13.35 -34.05 19.00
C ALA A 293 14.55 -34.97 19.26
N SER A 294 15.67 -34.38 19.67
CA SER A 294 16.92 -35.08 20.01
C SER A 294 17.15 -35.02 21.52
N GLN A 295 17.12 -36.21 22.14
CA GLN A 295 17.82 -36.70 23.36
C GLN A 295 17.65 -35.95 24.71
N PRO A 296 17.69 -36.69 25.85
CA PRO A 296 18.96 -37.15 26.44
C PRO A 296 19.02 -38.65 26.77
N GLU A 297 20.22 -39.22 26.66
CA GLU A 297 20.56 -40.55 27.17
C GLU A 297 20.75 -40.53 28.70
N SER A 298 20.27 -41.58 29.35
CA SER A 298 20.55 -41.93 30.74
C SER A 298 21.39 -43.20 30.79
N GLU A 299 22.34 -43.19 31.72
CA GLU A 299 23.28 -44.25 32.11
C GLU A 299 22.65 -45.64 32.33
N SER A 300 23.41 -46.70 32.03
CA SER A 300 23.52 -47.88 32.92
C SER A 300 24.71 -48.75 32.53
N SER A 301 25.43 -49.17 33.57
CA SER A 301 26.55 -50.11 33.65
C SER A 301 26.38 -51.44 32.92
N ALA A 302 27.46 -51.93 32.31
CA ALA A 302 28.18 -53.16 32.64
C ALA A 302 29.47 -53.24 31.82
#